data_AF-A0A7Y2LVU2-F1
#
_entry.id   AF-A0A7Y2LVU2-F1
#
_cell.length_a   1.000
_cell.length_b   1.000
_cell.length_c   1.000
_cell.angle_alpha   90.00
_cell.angle_beta   90.00
_cell.angle_gamma   90.00
#
_symmetry.space_group_name_H-M   'P 1'
#
loop_
_entity.id
_entity.type
_entity.pdbx_description
1 polymer ?
#
loop_
_entity_poly.entity_id
_entity_poly.type
_entity_poly.pdbx_seq_one_letter_code
_entity_poly.pdbx_strand_id
1 'polypeptide(L)'
;MSEYAPLYTPQEKLRKLALYSLLLIPIGILYIWVIPWWNTTTWFLCHPKGYDILFKSTFVGVPSILLMAFLLDLPRNINIIRLGQYPLPDQKMFKPTLYVYGFKAVWKSYVNIILMVVLVTTILFALPITKQIVDRIDVNKLQQQRALQCQNPKP
;
A
#
# COMPACT_ATOMS: atom_id res chain seq x y z
N MET A 1 -32.31 -3.21 -22.69
CA MET A 1 -30.98 -2.80 -22.18
C MET A 1 -30.00 -3.93 -22.43
N SER A 2 -28.75 -3.64 -22.79
CA SER A 2 -27.69 -4.66 -22.92
C SER A 2 -27.46 -5.33 -21.57
N GLU A 3 -27.41 -6.66 -21.54
CA GLU A 3 -27.08 -7.45 -20.34
C GLU A 3 -25.62 -7.27 -19.91
N TYR A 4 -24.78 -6.79 -20.83
CA TYR A 4 -23.35 -6.56 -20.64
C TYR A 4 -23.03 -5.08 -20.50
N ALA A 5 -22.03 -4.79 -19.66
CA ALA A 5 -21.44 -3.47 -19.52
C ALA A 5 -20.70 -3.03 -20.80
N PRO A 6 -20.65 -1.71 -21.09
CA PRO A 6 -19.97 -1.19 -22.26
C PRO A 6 -18.48 -1.54 -22.25
N LEU A 7 -17.90 -1.80 -23.42
CA LEU A 7 -16.49 -2.16 -23.55
C LEU A 7 -15.62 -0.94 -23.83
N TYR A 8 -14.39 -0.97 -23.34
CA TYR A 8 -13.35 -0.05 -23.81
C TYR A 8 -13.03 -0.29 -25.28
N THR A 9 -12.83 0.80 -26.03
CA THR A 9 -12.28 0.74 -27.39
C THR A 9 -10.82 0.24 -27.35
N PRO A 10 -10.26 -0.31 -28.45
CA PRO A 10 -8.86 -0.76 -28.46
C PRO A 10 -7.87 0.36 -28.09
N GLN A 11 -8.14 1.60 -28.51
CA GLN A 11 -7.33 2.76 -28.16
C GLN A 11 -7.41 3.08 -26.65
N GLU A 12 -8.61 3.03 -26.06
CA GLU A 12 -8.81 3.20 -24.62
C GLU A 12 -8.09 2.11 -23.81
N LYS A 13 -8.15 0.85 -24.28
CA LYS A 13 -7.44 -0.27 -23.66
C LYS A 13 -5.94 -0.05 -23.67
N LEU A 14 -5.36 0.36 -24.80
CA LEU A 14 -3.93 0.63 -24.91
C LEU A 14 -3.51 1.80 -24.00
N ARG A 15 -4.27 2.89 -23.99
CA ARG A 15 -3.99 4.04 -23.11
C ARG A 15 -4.01 3.64 -21.64
N LYS A 16 -4.99 2.82 -21.22
CA LYS A 16 -5.04 2.33 -19.84
C LYS A 16 -3.93 1.34 -19.51
N LEU A 17 -3.56 0.45 -20.43
CA LEU A 17 -2.42 -0.44 -20.26
C LEU A 17 -1.11 0.35 -20.08
N ALA A 18 -0.90 1.39 -20.88
CA ALA A 18 0.24 2.29 -20.74
C ALA A 18 0.23 3.05 -19.40
N LEU A 19 -0.96 3.47 -18.91
CA LEU A 19 -1.07 4.07 -17.58
C LEU A 19 -0.78 3.06 -16.46
N TYR A 20 -1.24 1.82 -16.58
CA TYR A 20 -0.96 0.78 -15.59
C TYR A 20 0.50 0.30 -15.63
N SER A 21 1.18 0.34 -16.77
CA SER A 21 2.61 0.02 -16.82
C SER A 21 3.47 1.06 -16.08
N LEU A 22 3.01 2.31 -15.96
CA LEU A 22 3.68 3.30 -15.10
C LEU A 22 3.71 2.87 -13.63
N LEU A 23 2.77 2.04 -13.17
CA LEU A 23 2.80 1.49 -11.81
C LEU A 23 3.96 0.51 -11.59
N LEU A 24 4.58 -0.01 -12.66
CA LEU A 24 5.78 -0.87 -12.56
C LEU A 24 7.05 -0.06 -12.26
N ILE A 25 7.07 1.24 -12.56
CA ILE A 25 8.22 2.12 -12.31
C ILE A 25 8.60 2.14 -10.82
N PRO A 26 7.70 2.44 -9.86
CA PRO A 26 8.07 2.43 -8.44
C PRO A 26 8.49 1.02 -7.95
N ILE A 27 7.93 -0.05 -8.52
CA ILE A 27 8.33 -1.43 -8.20
C ILE A 27 9.77 -1.68 -8.68
N GLY A 28 10.12 -1.22 -9.88
CA GLY A 28 11.49 -1.30 -10.40
C GLY A 28 12.49 -0.50 -9.56
N ILE A 29 12.13 0.71 -9.12
CA ILE A 29 12.95 1.52 -8.22
C ILE A 29 13.17 0.79 -6.88
N LEU A 30 12.10 0.23 -6.31
CA LEU A 30 12.19 -0.55 -5.08
C LEU A 30 13.16 -1.73 -5.23
N TYR A 31 13.04 -2.48 -6.32
CA TYR A 31 13.84 -3.68 -6.54
C TYR A 31 15.32 -3.39 -6.87
N ILE A 32 15.59 -2.41 -7.74
CA ILE A 32 16.94 -2.16 -8.25
C ILE A 32 17.76 -1.29 -7.29
N TRP A 33 17.12 -0.35 -6.59
CA TRP A 33 17.82 0.64 -5.77
C TRP A 33 17.54 0.48 -4.29
N VAL A 34 16.26 0.44 -3.90
CA VAL A 34 15.90 0.51 -2.47
C VAL A 34 16.28 -0.76 -1.73
N ILE A 35 15.97 -1.95 -2.26
CA ILE A 35 16.29 -3.23 -1.61
C ILE A 35 17.81 -3.44 -1.49
N PRO A 36 18.63 -3.23 -2.54
CA PRO A 36 20.08 -3.35 -2.41
C PRO A 36 20.68 -2.35 -1.43
N TRP A 37 20.26 -1.08 -1.48
CA TRP A 37 20.68 -0.07 -0.52
C TRP A 37 20.29 -0.45 0.91
N TRP A 38 19.09 -0.98 1.10
CA TRP A 38 18.60 -1.41 2.41
C TRP A 38 19.46 -2.53 3.02
N ASN A 39 19.94 -3.45 2.19
CA ASN A 39 20.75 -4.58 2.65
C ASN A 39 22.18 -4.18 3.01
N THR A 40 22.70 -3.07 2.46
CA THR A 40 24.08 -2.63 2.69
C THR A 40 24.20 -1.42 3.62
N THR A 41 23.09 -0.71 3.85
CA THR A 41 23.12 0.53 4.63
C THR A 41 23.28 0.30 6.13
N THR A 42 24.25 0.98 6.73
CA THR A 42 24.40 1.12 8.19
C THR A 42 23.65 2.35 8.72
N TRP A 43 22.95 3.08 7.87
CA TRP A 43 22.31 4.36 8.22
C TRP A 43 21.32 4.23 9.37
N PHE A 44 20.50 3.17 9.40
CA PHE A 44 19.53 2.95 10.48
C PHE A 44 20.20 2.73 11.85
N LEU A 45 21.39 2.14 11.86
CA LEU A 45 22.19 1.94 13.06
C LEU A 45 22.87 3.25 13.49
N CYS A 46 23.53 3.93 12.54
CA CYS A 46 24.37 5.09 12.83
C CYS A 46 23.61 6.40 13.03
N HIS A 47 22.42 6.53 12.45
CA HIS A 47 21.58 7.70 12.66
C HIS A 47 20.92 7.64 14.05
N PRO A 48 20.92 8.74 14.83
CA PRO A 48 20.39 8.74 16.21
C PRO A 48 18.91 8.31 16.28
N LYS A 49 18.13 8.60 15.24
CA LYS A 49 16.71 8.19 15.10
C LYS A 49 16.48 7.10 14.06
N GLY A 50 17.52 6.40 13.60
CA GLY A 50 17.41 5.47 12.48
C GLY A 50 16.39 4.35 12.72
N TYR A 51 16.48 3.62 13.83
CA TYR A 51 15.50 2.59 14.19
C TYR A 51 14.08 3.15 14.44
N ASP A 52 13.95 4.33 15.01
CA ASP A 52 12.64 4.97 15.20
C ASP A 52 11.96 5.26 13.84
N ILE A 53 12.73 5.81 12.90
CA ILE A 53 12.28 6.05 11.52
C ILE A 53 11.97 4.74 10.80
N LEU A 54 12.81 3.71 10.99
CA LEU A 54 12.63 2.39 10.42
C LEU A 54 11.28 1.79 10.85
N PHE A 55 11.06 1.64 12.16
CA PHE A 55 9.85 1.03 12.68
C PHE A 55 8.59 1.85 12.37
N LYS A 56 8.66 3.18 12.47
CA LYS A 56 7.52 4.04 12.08
C LYS A 56 7.22 3.95 10.59
N SER A 57 8.23 3.96 9.73
CA SER A 57 8.00 3.87 8.27
C SER A 57 7.41 2.53 7.87
N THR A 58 7.84 1.42 8.48
CA THR A 58 7.28 0.09 8.21
C THR A 58 5.86 -0.07 8.75
N PHE A 59 5.61 0.28 10.02
CA PHE A 59 4.34 -0.01 10.68
C PHE A 59 3.28 1.09 10.56
N VAL A 60 3.68 2.31 10.20
CA VAL A 60 2.75 3.44 9.98
C VAL A 60 2.81 3.87 8.52
N GLY A 61 4.00 4.03 7.95
CA GLY A 61 4.18 4.51 6.57
C GLY A 61 3.56 3.58 5.52
N VAL A 62 3.95 2.30 5.51
CA VAL A 62 3.43 1.32 4.53
C VAL A 62 1.91 1.18 4.60
N PRO A 63 1.28 0.95 5.78
CA PRO A 63 -0.18 0.93 5.88
C PRO A 63 -0.85 2.23 5.44
N SER A 64 -0.23 3.39 5.68
CA SER A 64 -0.78 4.69 5.26
C SER A 64 -0.82 4.85 3.74
N ILE A 65 0.24 4.39 3.04
CA ILE A 65 0.28 4.41 1.57
C ILE A 65 -0.80 3.48 1.00
N LEU A 66 -0.94 2.27 1.57
CA LEU A 66 -2.00 1.34 1.17
C LEU A 66 -3.39 1.93 1.42
N LEU A 67 -3.61 2.53 2.58
CA LEU A 67 -4.87 3.20 2.92
C LEU A 67 -5.19 4.31 1.91
N MET A 68 -4.19 5.11 1.51
CA MET A 68 -4.37 6.15 0.49
C MET A 68 -4.80 5.55 -0.85
N ALA A 69 -4.21 4.43 -1.27
CA ALA A 69 -4.62 3.73 -2.49
C ALA A 69 -6.08 3.24 -2.41
N PHE A 70 -6.50 2.66 -1.28
CA PHE A 70 -7.89 2.24 -1.09
C PHE A 70 -8.88 3.40 -1.02
N LEU A 71 -8.47 4.54 -0.45
CA LEU A 71 -9.29 5.76 -0.41
C LEU A 71 -9.62 6.29 -1.81
N LEU A 72 -8.71 6.13 -2.79
CA LEU A 72 -8.99 6.51 -4.18
C LEU A 72 -10.12 5.68 -4.80
N ASP A 73 -10.25 4.41 -4.40
CA ASP A 73 -11.33 3.51 -4.84
C ASP A 73 -12.61 3.61 -3.98
N LEU A 74 -12.58 4.34 -2.87
CA LEU A 74 -13.69 4.43 -1.92
C LEU A 74 -15.00 4.96 -2.55
N PRO A 75 -15.01 6.07 -3.32
CA PRO A 75 -16.25 6.58 -3.91
C PRO A 75 -16.93 5.56 -4.83
N ARG A 76 -16.12 4.81 -5.58
CA ARG A 76 -16.60 3.74 -6.45
C ARG A 76 -17.22 2.61 -5.64
N ASN A 77 -16.56 2.16 -4.57
CA ASN A 77 -17.08 1.11 -3.68
C ASN A 77 -18.39 1.52 -2.98
N ILE A 78 -18.48 2.78 -2.54
CA ILE A 78 -19.72 3.32 -1.96
C ILE A 78 -20.86 3.29 -2.99
N ASN A 79 -20.59 3.71 -4.23
CA ASN A 79 -21.61 3.70 -5.28
C ASN A 79 -22.07 2.28 -5.65
N ILE A 80 -21.15 1.30 -5.66
CA ILE A 80 -21.49 -0.12 -5.88
C ILE A 80 -22.44 -0.61 -4.79
N ILE A 81 -22.14 -0.30 -3.52
CA ILE A 81 -22.98 -0.69 -2.38
C ILE A 81 -24.35 0.01 -2.46
N ARG A 82 -24.37 1.31 -2.72
CA ARG A 82 -25.60 2.12 -2.80
C ARG A 82 -26.54 1.65 -3.91
N LEU A 83 -25.98 1.32 -5.08
CA LEU A 83 -26.77 0.89 -6.23
C LEU A 83 -27.00 -0.64 -6.25
N GLY A 84 -26.32 -1.39 -5.39
CA GLY A 84 -26.44 -2.84 -5.32
C GLY A 84 -26.03 -3.56 -6.61
N GLN A 85 -25.19 -2.94 -7.45
CA GLN A 85 -24.85 -3.45 -8.78
C GLN A 85 -23.36 -3.30 -9.11
N TYR A 86 -22.83 -4.28 -9.85
CA TYR A 86 -21.49 -4.27 -10.40
C TYR A 86 -21.51 -4.89 -11.81
N PRO A 87 -20.89 -4.26 -12.82
CA PRO A 87 -20.25 -2.94 -12.82
C PRO A 87 -21.23 -1.79 -12.58
N LEU A 88 -20.73 -0.58 -12.35
CA LEU A 88 -21.57 0.63 -12.34
C LEU A 88 -22.15 0.88 -13.75
N PRO A 89 -23.32 1.52 -13.89
CA PRO A 89 -24.05 1.62 -15.16
C PRO A 89 -23.23 2.30 -16.27
N ASP A 90 -22.46 3.33 -15.93
CA ASP A 90 -21.60 4.06 -16.88
C ASP A 90 -20.16 3.53 -16.93
N GLN A 91 -19.87 2.41 -16.26
CA GLN A 91 -18.52 1.88 -16.17
C GLN A 91 -18.18 0.97 -17.35
N LYS A 92 -17.21 1.41 -18.16
CA LYS A 92 -16.63 0.59 -19.21
C LYS A 92 -15.72 -0.51 -18.65
N MET A 93 -15.71 -1.67 -19.31
CA MET A 93 -14.93 -2.84 -18.91
C MET A 93 -13.97 -3.30 -20.00
N PHE A 94 -12.88 -3.99 -19.63
CA PHE A 94 -11.90 -4.53 -20.57
C PHE A 94 -12.38 -5.79 -21.29
N LYS A 95 -13.21 -6.58 -20.59
CA LYS A 95 -13.77 -7.85 -21.04
C LYS A 95 -15.30 -7.80 -20.93
N PRO A 96 -16.02 -8.58 -21.76
CA PRO A 96 -17.46 -8.72 -21.62
C PRO A 96 -17.81 -9.10 -20.18
N THR A 97 -18.48 -8.20 -19.47
CA THR A 97 -18.84 -8.37 -18.06
C THR A 97 -20.33 -8.18 -17.92
N LEU A 98 -21.01 -9.21 -17.43
CA LEU A 98 -22.43 -9.17 -17.11
C LEU A 98 -22.67 -8.24 -15.92
N TYR A 99 -23.79 -7.52 -15.94
CA TYR A 99 -24.26 -6.85 -14.73
C TYR A 99 -24.68 -7.89 -13.70
N VAL A 100 -24.15 -7.76 -12.50
CA VAL A 100 -24.49 -8.59 -11.33
C VAL A 100 -25.15 -7.68 -10.31
N TYR A 101 -26.17 -8.21 -9.64
CA TYR A 101 -26.96 -7.49 -8.64
C TYR A 101 -26.93 -8.17 -7.28
N GLY A 102 -27.35 -7.43 -6.26
CA GLY A 102 -27.53 -7.93 -4.90
C GLY A 102 -26.20 -8.20 -4.17
N PHE A 103 -26.21 -9.13 -3.21
CA PHE A 103 -25.06 -9.36 -2.32
C PHE A 103 -23.78 -9.74 -3.07
N LYS A 104 -23.89 -10.54 -4.14
CA LYS A 104 -22.76 -10.97 -4.97
C LYS A 104 -22.06 -9.78 -5.65
N ALA A 105 -22.79 -8.71 -5.95
CA ALA A 105 -22.24 -7.50 -6.56
C ALA A 105 -21.46 -6.65 -5.54
N VAL A 106 -21.93 -6.60 -4.29
CA VAL A 106 -21.42 -5.68 -3.26
C VAL A 106 -20.37 -6.30 -2.34
N TRP A 107 -20.29 -7.63 -2.23
CA TRP A 107 -19.35 -8.31 -1.31
C TRP A 107 -17.90 -7.83 -1.45
N LYS A 108 -17.41 -7.67 -2.68
CA LYS A 108 -16.04 -7.18 -2.93
C LYS A 108 -15.82 -5.76 -2.38
N SER A 109 -16.83 -4.90 -2.48
CA SER A 109 -16.78 -3.55 -1.94
C SER A 109 -16.82 -3.56 -0.41
N TYR A 110 -17.57 -4.46 0.22
CA TYR A 110 -17.51 -4.66 1.68
C TYR A 110 -16.12 -5.12 2.14
N VAL A 111 -15.51 -6.11 1.47
CA VAL A 111 -14.15 -6.57 1.79
C VAL A 111 -13.15 -5.41 1.71
N ASN A 112 -13.26 -4.57 0.69
CA ASN A 112 -12.40 -3.39 0.53
C ASN A 112 -12.56 -2.41 1.71
N ILE A 113 -13.79 -2.06 2.08
CA ILE A 113 -14.06 -1.16 3.22
C ILE A 113 -13.59 -1.76 4.55
N ILE A 114 -13.81 -3.06 4.78
CA ILE A 114 -13.32 -3.76 5.98
C ILE A 114 -11.80 -3.69 6.03
N LEU A 115 -11.12 -3.93 4.91
CA LEU A 115 -9.67 -3.84 4.83
C LEU A 115 -9.16 -2.42 5.15
N MET A 116 -9.86 -1.38 4.70
CA MET A 116 -9.54 0.00 5.10
C MET A 116 -9.65 0.22 6.61
N VAL A 117 -10.71 -0.29 7.25
CA VAL A 117 -10.87 -0.22 8.71
C VAL A 117 -9.73 -0.96 9.41
N VAL A 118 -9.34 -2.14 8.93
CA VAL A 118 -8.19 -2.89 9.45
C VAL A 118 -6.89 -2.09 9.30
N LEU A 119 -6.67 -1.41 8.17
CA LEU A 119 -5.48 -0.57 7.99
C LEU A 119 -5.46 0.61 8.96
N VAL A 120 -6.59 1.30 9.15
CA VAL A 120 -6.70 2.43 10.10
C VAL A 120 -6.42 1.96 11.52
N THR A 121 -7.04 0.85 11.94
CA THR A 121 -6.82 0.29 13.29
C THR A 121 -5.37 -0.15 13.48
N THR A 122 -4.75 -0.75 12.46
CA THR A 122 -3.32 -1.12 12.49
C THR A 122 -2.43 0.11 12.67
N ILE A 123 -2.70 1.20 11.94
CA ILE A 123 -1.94 2.46 12.07
C ILE A 123 -2.06 3.02 13.49
N LEU A 124 -3.28 3.11 14.02
CA LEU A 124 -3.52 3.63 15.36
C LEU A 124 -2.83 2.79 16.44
N PHE A 125 -2.84 1.46 16.30
CA PHE A 125 -2.22 0.54 17.25
C PHE A 125 -0.70 0.45 17.11
N ALA A 126 -0.15 0.69 15.91
CA ALA A 126 1.29 0.70 15.65
C ALA A 126 2.00 1.90 16.32
N LEU A 127 1.32 3.05 16.45
CA LEU A 127 1.90 4.26 17.04
C LEU A 127 2.45 4.05 18.47
N PRO A 128 1.70 3.47 19.43
CA PRO A 128 2.25 3.18 20.76
C PRO A 128 3.26 2.03 20.75
N ILE A 129 3.06 1.00 19.92
CA ILE A 129 3.94 -0.18 19.85
C ILE A 129 5.33 0.21 19.37
N THR A 130 5.43 1.04 18.33
CA THR A 130 6.73 1.47 17.80
C THR A 130 7.58 2.18 18.85
N LYS A 131 6.96 2.99 19.74
CA LYS A 131 7.64 3.59 20.89
C LYS A 131 8.13 2.54 21.88
N GLN A 132 7.25 1.61 22.27
CA GLN A 132 7.61 0.54 23.21
C GLN A 132 8.71 -0.39 22.68
N ILE A 133 8.72 -0.68 21.37
CA ILE A 133 9.76 -1.49 20.74
C ILE A 133 11.10 -0.76 20.83
N VAL A 134 11.14 0.53 20.48
CA VAL A 134 12.36 1.34 20.54
C VAL A 134 12.90 1.43 21.97
N ASP A 135 12.03 1.58 22.97
CA ASP A 135 12.45 1.68 24.38
C ASP A 135 12.98 0.34 24.94
N ARG A 136 12.53 -0.79 24.38
CA ARG A 136 13.00 -2.13 24.75
C ARG A 136 14.30 -2.54 24.06
N ILE A 137 14.78 -1.76 23.10
CA ILE A 137 16.09 -2.01 22.50
C ILE A 137 17.13 -1.82 23.59
N ASP A 138 17.95 -2.85 23.80
CA ASP A 138 19.08 -2.81 24.73
C ASP A 138 20.06 -1.72 24.27
N VAL A 139 19.95 -0.55 24.91
CA VAL A 139 20.69 0.66 24.54
C VAL A 139 22.20 0.41 24.64
N ASN A 140 22.64 -0.45 25.57
CA ASN A 140 24.05 -0.77 25.76
C ASN A 140 24.58 -1.59 24.58
N LYS A 141 23.85 -2.64 24.16
CA LYS A 141 24.22 -3.41 22.96
C LYS A 141 24.19 -2.56 21.69
N LEU A 142 23.19 -1.69 21.57
CA LEU A 142 23.06 -0.81 20.42
C LEU A 142 24.21 0.21 20.36
N GLN A 143 24.60 0.78 21.49
CA GLN A 143 25.74 1.69 21.61
C GLN A 143 27.06 0.98 21.27
N GLN A 144 27.24 -0.25 21.75
CA GLN A 144 28.42 -1.06 21.43
C GLN A 144 28.51 -1.33 19.92
N GLN A 145 27.40 -1.68 19.26
CA GLN A 145 27.35 -1.87 17.81
C GLN A 145 27.61 -0.57 17.04
N ARG A 146 27.05 0.56 17.49
CA ARG A 146 27.33 1.88 16.92
C ARG A 146 28.80 2.26 17.02
N ALA A 147 29.45 2.03 18.16
CA ALA A 147 30.86 2.30 18.33
C ALA A 147 31.73 1.49 17.36
N LEU A 148 31.39 0.21 17.13
CA LEU A 148 32.12 -0.67 16.23
C LEU A 148 31.89 -0.38 14.74
N GLN A 149 30.67 -0.09 14.33
CA GLN A 149 30.29 0.00 12.91
C GLN A 149 30.19 1.43 12.36
N CYS A 150 30.03 2.44 13.23
CA CYS A 150 29.86 3.84 12.80
C CYS A 150 31.15 4.67 12.94
N GLN A 151 32.18 4.18 13.66
CA GLN A 151 33.50 4.82 13.70
C GLN A 151 34.40 4.46 12.51
N ASN A 152 34.15 3.32 11.85
CA ASN A 152 34.83 2.90 10.62
C ASN A 152 33.77 2.52 9.56
N PRO A 153 33.25 3.49 8.78
CA PRO A 153 32.39 3.15 7.67
C PRO A 153 33.20 2.28 6.69
N LYS A 154 32.79 1.02 6.50
CA LYS A 154 33.32 0.21 5.40
C LYS A 154 32.98 0.93 4.09
N PRO A 155 33.96 1.12 3.18
CA PRO A 155 33.72 1.74 1.88
C PRO A 155 32.73 0.93 1.04
#